data_AF-A0A852KJN6-F1
#
_entry.id   AF-A0A852KJN6-F1
#
_cell.length_a   1.000
_cell.length_b   1.000
_cell.length_c   1.000
_cell.angle_alpha   90.00
_cell.angle_beta   90.00
_cell.angle_gamma   90.00
#
_symmetry.space_group_name_H-M   'P 1'
#
loop_
_entity.id
_entity.type
_entity.pdbx_description
1 polymer ?
#
loop_
_entity_poly.entity_id
_entity_poly.type
_entity_poly.pdbx_seq_one_letter_code
_entity_poly.pdbx_strand_id
1 'polypeptide(L)' 'TQTLLTLCHYAVSRDGRLFPAPDSFVPERWLRRDGSRHPFGSLPFGLGKRSCVGRRLAELEMHLALAQV' A
#
# COMPACT_ATOMS: atom_id res chain seq x y z
N THR A 1 -11.04 0.35 -29.36
CA THR A 1 -9.70 0.79 -28.92
C THR A 1 -9.24 -0.09 -27.77
N GLN A 2 -8.08 -0.74 -27.89
CA GLN A 2 -7.53 -1.59 -26.83
C GLN A 2 -6.43 -0.82 -26.09
N THR A 3 -6.84 0.12 -25.25
CA THR A 3 -5.89 0.93 -24.46
C THR A 3 -5.45 0.14 -23.23
N LEU A 4 -4.15 -0.08 -23.10
CA LEU A 4 -3.56 -0.67 -21.90
C LEU A 4 -3.38 0.41 -20.83
N LEU A 5 -3.85 0.12 -19.61
CA LEU A 5 -3.62 0.96 -18.43
C LEU A 5 -2.77 0.18 -17.43
N THR A 6 -1.73 0.82 -16.91
CA THR A 6 -0.82 0.24 -15.92
C THR A 6 -0.82 1.08 -14.66
N LEU A 7 -0.94 0.42 -13.51
CA LEU A 7 -0.81 1.07 -12.20
C LEU A 7 0.66 0.98 -11.75
N CYS A 8 1.34 2.12 -11.74
CA CYS A 8 2.74 2.21 -11.30
C CYS A 8 2.82 2.36 -9.77
N HIS A 9 2.53 1.30 -9.03
CA HIS A 9 2.49 1.32 -7.56
C HIS A 9 3.80 1.83 -6.92
N TYR A 10 4.94 1.47 -7.50
CA TYR A 10 6.26 1.92 -7.04
C TYR A 10 6.40 3.44 -7.09
N ALA A 11 6.00 4.06 -8.21
CA ALA A 11 6.09 5.51 -8.38
C ALA A 11 5.16 6.26 -7.42
N VAL A 12 3.91 5.79 -7.28
CA VAL A 12 2.93 6.41 -6.36
C VAL A 12 3.40 6.33 -4.90
N SER A 13 3.94 5.17 -4.49
CA SER A 13 4.43 4.96 -3.12
C SER A 13 5.64 5.84 -2.79
N ARG A 14 6.34 6.38 -3.80
CA ARG A 14 7.48 7.29 -3.66
C ARG A 14 7.17 8.74 -3.97
N ASP A 15 5.90 9.08 -4.25
CA ASP A 15 5.50 10.46 -4.50
C ASP A 15 5.49 11.26 -3.20
N GLY A 16 6.41 12.20 -3.06
CA GLY A 16 6.52 13.08 -1.89
C GLY A 16 5.27 13.92 -1.60
N ARG A 17 4.38 14.11 -2.60
CA ARG A 17 3.09 14.80 -2.43
C ARG A 17 2.07 13.95 -1.68
N LEU A 18 2.17 12.62 -1.79
CA LEU A 18 1.30 11.65 -1.10
C LEU A 18 1.94 11.13 0.18
N PHE A 19 3.26 10.94 0.16
CA PHE A 19 4.04 10.40 1.27
C PHE A 19 5.23 11.33 1.56
N PRO A 20 5.10 12.26 2.54
CA PRO A 20 6.24 13.06 2.98
C PRO A 20 7.40 12.18 3.43
N ALA A 21 8.65 12.51 3.05
CA ALA A 21 9.83 11.67 3.24
C ALA A 21 9.64 10.21 2.71
N PRO A 22 9.38 10.04 1.40
CA PRO A 22 8.98 8.75 0.82
C PRO A 22 10.08 7.67 0.86
N ASP A 23 11.35 8.08 0.88
CA ASP A 23 12.50 7.16 0.96
C ASP A 23 12.90 6.80 2.40
N SER A 24 12.20 7.36 3.41
CA SER A 24 12.42 7.05 4.81
C SER A 24 11.42 6.01 5.32
N PHE A 25 11.90 5.05 6.13
CA PHE A 25 11.03 4.09 6.80
C PHE A 25 10.34 4.75 8.00
N VAL A 26 9.08 5.15 7.82
CA VAL A 26 8.26 5.85 8.83
C VAL A 26 6.96 5.08 9.08
N PRO A 27 6.94 4.06 9.95
CA PRO A 27 5.75 3.27 10.26
C PRO A 27 4.60 4.08 10.85
N GLU A 28 4.91 5.13 11.61
CA GLU A 28 3.95 5.97 12.35
C GLU A 28 2.93 6.65 11.44
N ARG A 29 3.25 6.83 10.15
CA ARG A 29 2.33 7.38 9.15
C ARG A 29 1.06 6.55 9.00
N TRP A 30 1.11 5.26 9.34
CA TRP A 30 -0.01 4.35 9.21
C TRP A 30 -0.92 4.33 10.43
N LEU A 31 -0.45 4.86 11.57
CA LEU A 31 -1.16 4.87 12.84
C LEU A 31 -2.21 5.99 12.94
N ARG A 32 -2.00 7.10 12.22
CA ARG A 32 -2.88 8.28 12.30
C ARG A 32 -4.18 8.08 11.51
N ARG A 33 -5.31 8.42 12.14
CA ARG A 33 -6.66 8.46 11.52
C ARG A 33 -7.10 9.88 11.16
N ASP A 34 -6.15 10.77 10.91
CA ASP A 34 -6.41 12.19 10.61
C ASP A 34 -6.99 12.43 9.20
N GLY A 35 -7.26 11.37 8.43
CA GLY A 35 -7.85 11.47 7.09
C GLY A 35 -6.91 12.06 6.04
N SER A 36 -5.65 12.33 6.39
CA SER A 36 -4.66 12.96 5.48
C SER A 36 -4.20 12.04 4.34
N ARG A 37 -4.52 10.74 4.41
CA ARG A 37 -4.05 9.74 3.46
C ARG A 37 -5.03 9.59 2.30
N HIS A 38 -4.52 9.76 1.09
CA HIS A 38 -5.30 9.49 -0.11
C HIS A 38 -5.70 8.00 -0.18
N PRO A 39 -6.99 7.65 -0.36
CA PRO A 39 -7.47 6.26 -0.36
C PRO A 39 -6.78 5.34 -1.38
N PHE A 40 -6.25 5.92 -2.45
CA PHE A 40 -5.51 5.21 -3.51
C PHE A 40 -4.00 5.46 -3.48
N GLY A 41 -3.48 6.09 -2.42
CA GLY A 41 -2.05 6.37 -2.28
C GLY A 41 -1.21 5.09 -2.10
N SER A 42 -1.75 4.07 -1.44
CA SER A 42 -1.07 2.78 -1.27
C SER A 42 -2.03 1.64 -1.61
N LEU A 43 -1.65 0.86 -2.63
CA LEU A 43 -2.43 -0.26 -3.15
C LEU A 43 -1.53 -1.50 -3.40
N PRO A 44 -0.79 -1.99 -2.39
CA PRO A 44 0.20 -3.07 -2.57
C PRO A 44 -0.44 -4.39 -3.03
N PHE A 45 -1.71 -4.60 -2.72
CA PHE A 45 -2.49 -5.77 -3.11
C PHE A 45 -3.50 -5.47 -4.22
N GLY A 46 -3.39 -4.33 -4.90
CA GLY A 46 -4.36 -3.87 -5.89
C GLY A 46 -5.71 -3.46 -5.30
N LEU A 47 -6.67 -3.19 -6.18
CA LEU A 47 -8.02 -2.72 -5.84
C LEU A 47 -9.08 -3.45 -6.69
N GLY A 48 -10.26 -3.66 -6.11
CA GLY A 48 -11.43 -4.15 -6.83
C GLY A 48 -11.43 -5.67 -7.05
N LYS A 49 -12.23 -6.13 -8.02
CA LYS A 49 -12.51 -7.56 -8.25
C LYS A 49 -11.29 -8.40 -8.66
N ARG A 50 -10.23 -7.76 -9.14
CA ARG A 50 -8.96 -8.41 -9.54
C ARG A 50 -7.80 -8.02 -8.61
N SER A 51 -8.09 -7.57 -7.40
CA SER A 51 -7.08 -7.43 -6.35
C SER A 51 -6.55 -8.80 -5.92
N CYS A 52 -5.42 -8.81 -5.19
CA CYS A 52 -4.80 -10.03 -4.70
C CYS A 52 -5.78 -10.85 -3.87
N VAL A 53 -6.11 -12.05 -4.36
CA VAL A 53 -6.99 -13.01 -3.68
C VAL A 53 -6.43 -13.43 -2.32
N GLY A 54 -5.09 -13.50 -2.21
CA GLY A 54 -4.37 -13.92 -1.01
C GLY A 54 -4.10 -12.80 -0.01
N ARG A 55 -4.60 -11.56 -0.21
CA ARG A 55 -4.26 -10.41 0.65
C ARG A 55 -4.36 -10.72 2.15
N ARG A 56 -5.51 -11.26 2.58
CA ARG A 56 -5.76 -11.53 4.00
C ARG A 56 -4.86 -12.62 4.57
N LEU A 57 -4.56 -13.64 3.76
CA LEU A 57 -3.66 -14.73 4.17
C LEU A 57 -2.23 -14.21 4.30
N ALA A 58 -1.75 -13.48 3.29
CA ALA A 58 -0.41 -12.89 3.31
C ALA A 58 -0.25 -11.91 4.48
N GLU A 59 -1.24 -11.04 4.71
CA GLU A 59 -1.26 -10.15 5.88
C GLU A 59 -1.17 -10.96 7.18
N LEU A 60 -2.02 -11.98 7.36
CA LEU A 60 -2.01 -12.80 8.56
C LEU A 60 -0.65 -13.48 8.80
N GLU A 61 -0.10 -14.12 7.77
CA GLU A 61 1.21 -14.80 7.84
C GLU A 61 2.33 -13.82 8.19
N MET A 62 2.35 -12.63 7.60
CA MET A 62 3.34 -11.59 7.93
C MET A 62 3.20 -11.12 9.40
N HIS A 63 1.98 -10.89 9.89
CA HIS A 63 1.77 -10.49 11.28
C HIS A 63 2.20 -11.58 12.26
N LEU A 64 1.85 -12.84 11.99
CA LEU A 64 2.25 -13.98 12.83
C LEU A 64 3.77 -14.16 12.83
N ALA A 65 4.40 -14.13 11.66
CA ALA A 65 5.85 -14.24 11.54
C ALA A 65 6.58 -13.14 12.32
N LEU A 66 6.11 -11.88 12.23
CA LEU A 66 6.70 -10.76 12.98
C LEU A 66 6.47 -10.85 14.49
N ALA A 67 5.35 -11.43 14.93
CA ALA A 67 5.01 -11.56 16.35
C ALA A 67 5.71 -12.75 17.04
N GLN A 68 6.22 -13.71 16.27
CA GLN A 68 6.90 -14.91 16.77
C GLN A 68 8.43 -14.78 16.85
N VAL A 69 8.97 -13.67 16.34
CA VAL A 69 10.42 -13.36 16.39
C VAL A 69 10.78 -12.77 17.76
#